data_AF-A0A842UP38-F1
#
_entry.id   AF-A0A842UP38-F1
#
_cell.length_a   1.000
_cell.length_b   1.000
_cell.length_c   1.000
_cell.angle_alpha   90.00
_cell.angle_beta   90.00
_cell.angle_gamma   90.00
#
_symmetry.space_group_name_H-M   'P 1'
#
loop_
_entity.id
_entity.type
_entity.pdbx_description
1 polymer ?
#
loop_
_entity_poly.entity_id
_entity_poly.type
_entity_poly.pdbx_seq_one_letter_code
_entity_poly.pdbx_strand_id
1 'polypeptide(L)'
;MKKKRKKSKLKDSEESKLRKFLKESARDSLAIGSIPMYIIVAARSAVGEYYGFVYQILLAGAILFILSLFLKSQNHIARGMILFAFTSFFYNDKIFTTFASVILILVLVSLLYLKYNKRHILIGVIFGEISSFLSYYILKGFV
;
A
#
# COMPACT_ATOMS: atom_id res chain seq x y z
N MET A 1 -18.02 -22.19 -42.13
CA MET A 1 -16.78 -21.41 -41.81
C MET A 1 -17.00 -20.07 -41.06
N LYS A 2 -18.07 -19.30 -41.30
CA LYS A 2 -18.28 -17.96 -40.67
C LYS A 2 -18.47 -17.96 -39.13
N LYS A 3 -19.06 -19.01 -38.54
CA LYS A 3 -19.27 -19.12 -37.07
C LYS A 3 -17.97 -19.19 -36.25
N LYS A 4 -16.91 -19.87 -36.75
CA LYS A 4 -15.60 -19.97 -36.06
C LYS A 4 -14.87 -18.62 -36.00
N ARG A 5 -14.89 -17.83 -37.09
CA ARG A 5 -14.30 -16.48 -37.14
C ARG A 5 -15.02 -15.47 -36.24
N LYS A 6 -16.35 -15.60 -36.07
CA LYS A 6 -17.12 -14.72 -35.17
C LYS A 6 -16.82 -15.02 -33.69
N LYS A 7 -16.67 -16.32 -33.34
CA LYS A 7 -16.28 -16.74 -31.98
C LYS A 7 -14.86 -16.29 -31.59
N SER A 8 -13.88 -16.30 -32.50
CA SER A 8 -12.52 -15.83 -32.16
C SER A 8 -12.52 -14.33 -31.87
N LYS A 9 -13.14 -13.50 -32.74
CA LYS A 9 -13.22 -12.04 -32.54
C LYS A 9 -13.94 -11.63 -31.25
N LEU A 10 -14.97 -12.41 -30.85
CA LEU A 10 -15.67 -12.20 -29.58
C LEU A 10 -14.76 -12.50 -28.37
N LYS A 11 -14.01 -13.61 -28.43
CA LYS A 11 -13.07 -13.99 -27.37
C LYS A 11 -11.92 -12.98 -27.22
N ASP A 12 -11.38 -12.50 -28.33
CA ASP A 12 -10.33 -11.46 -28.35
C ASP A 12 -10.83 -10.13 -27.75
N SER A 13 -12.12 -9.79 -27.96
CA SER A 13 -12.74 -8.59 -27.41
C SER A 13 -12.99 -8.70 -25.89
N GLU A 14 -13.42 -9.86 -25.41
CA GLU A 14 -13.61 -10.08 -23.97
C GLU A 14 -12.28 -10.11 -23.21
N GLU A 15 -11.24 -10.75 -23.76
CA GLU A 15 -9.91 -10.73 -23.17
C GLU A 15 -9.31 -9.31 -23.11
N SER A 16 -9.55 -8.49 -24.13
CA SER A 16 -9.17 -7.08 -24.15
C SER A 16 -9.83 -6.28 -23.02
N LYS A 17 -11.16 -6.44 -22.86
CA LYS A 17 -11.92 -5.76 -21.80
C LYS A 17 -11.46 -6.20 -20.42
N LEU A 18 -11.26 -7.50 -20.21
CA LEU A 18 -10.79 -8.05 -18.94
C LEU A 18 -9.41 -7.50 -18.55
N ARG A 19 -8.46 -7.45 -19.49
CA ARG A 19 -7.13 -6.86 -19.25
C ARG A 19 -7.21 -5.39 -18.87
N LYS A 20 -8.10 -4.62 -19.52
CA LYS A 20 -8.31 -3.21 -19.19
C LYS A 20 -8.87 -3.06 -17.77
N PHE A 21 -9.89 -3.85 -17.43
CA PHE A 21 -10.48 -3.88 -16.09
C PHE A 21 -9.44 -4.23 -15.01
N LEU A 22 -8.68 -5.32 -15.18
CA LEU A 22 -7.63 -5.71 -14.24
C LEU A 22 -6.56 -4.64 -14.05
N LYS A 23 -6.21 -3.92 -15.12
CA LYS A 23 -5.26 -2.82 -15.08
C LYS A 23 -5.79 -1.60 -14.31
N GLU A 24 -7.08 -1.31 -14.46
CA GLU A 24 -7.76 -0.25 -13.69
C GLU A 24 -7.84 -0.65 -12.21
N SER A 25 -8.31 -1.87 -11.89
CA SER A 25 -8.36 -2.38 -10.51
C SER A 25 -6.99 -2.41 -9.83
N ALA A 26 -5.92 -2.75 -10.57
CA ALA A 26 -4.56 -2.71 -10.03
C ALA A 26 -4.15 -1.27 -9.68
N ARG A 27 -4.52 -0.27 -10.50
CA ARG A 27 -4.24 1.14 -10.20
C ARG A 27 -5.03 1.64 -8.99
N ASP A 28 -6.28 1.24 -8.87
CA ASP A 28 -7.12 1.60 -7.72
C ASP A 28 -6.58 0.97 -6.44
N SER A 29 -6.12 -0.28 -6.51
CA SER A 29 -5.46 -0.95 -5.39
C SER A 29 -4.18 -0.21 -4.95
N LEU A 30 -3.39 0.33 -5.89
CA LEU A 30 -2.23 1.18 -5.53
C LEU A 30 -2.62 2.44 -4.78
N ALA A 31 -3.83 2.98 -5.00
CA ALA A 31 -4.31 4.18 -4.32
C ALA A 31 -4.42 3.98 -2.81
N ILE A 32 -4.50 2.74 -2.32
CA ILE A 32 -4.47 2.43 -0.89
C ILE A 32 -3.13 2.82 -0.26
N GLY A 33 -2.03 2.70 -1.01
CA GLY A 33 -0.69 3.18 -0.61
C GLY A 33 -0.44 4.66 -0.92
N SER A 34 -1.46 5.42 -1.33
CA SER A 34 -1.28 6.82 -1.74
C SER A 34 -1.11 7.78 -0.55
N ILE A 35 -0.66 9.00 -0.85
CA ILE A 35 -0.56 10.08 0.16
C ILE A 35 -1.95 10.45 0.72
N PRO A 36 -3.02 10.61 -0.09
CA PRO A 36 -4.36 10.87 0.43
C PRO A 36 -4.83 9.83 1.45
N MET A 37 -4.67 8.53 1.16
CA MET A 37 -5.08 7.48 2.10
C MET A 37 -4.32 7.58 3.42
N TYR A 38 -3.01 7.86 3.35
CA TYR A 38 -2.17 8.07 4.52
C TYR A 38 -2.64 9.23 5.40
N ILE A 39 -2.97 10.37 4.77
CA ILE A 39 -3.48 11.57 5.45
C ILE A 39 -4.84 11.28 6.08
N ILE A 40 -5.75 10.60 5.37
CA ILE A 40 -7.09 10.27 5.88
C ILE A 40 -6.99 9.39 7.14
N VAL A 41 -6.11 8.39 7.15
CA VAL A 41 -5.92 7.53 8.33
C VAL A 41 -5.39 8.33 9.52
N ALA A 42 -4.41 9.21 9.30
CA ALA A 42 -3.89 10.09 10.35
C ALA A 42 -4.98 11.04 10.89
N ALA A 43 -5.69 11.72 10.00
CA ALA A 43 -6.75 12.66 10.36
C ALA A 43 -7.91 11.96 11.11
N ARG A 44 -8.36 10.79 10.63
CA ARG A 44 -9.42 10.02 11.28
C ARG A 44 -9.05 9.64 12.72
N SER A 45 -7.78 9.31 12.94
CA SER A 45 -7.29 8.88 14.25
C SER A 45 -7.06 10.06 15.18
N ALA A 46 -6.70 11.23 14.64
CA ALA A 46 -6.65 12.48 15.39
C ALA A 46 -8.04 12.90 15.89
N VAL A 47 -9.08 12.75 15.06
CA VAL A 47 -10.48 12.99 15.47
C VAL A 47 -10.93 12.01 16.55
N GLY A 48 -10.35 10.81 16.60
CA GLY A 48 -10.58 9.83 17.67
C GLY A 48 -9.71 10.02 18.91
N GLU A 49 -8.96 11.11 19.02
CA GLU A 49 -8.04 11.42 20.13
C GLU A 49 -6.90 10.41 20.33
N TYR A 50 -6.59 9.60 19.32
CA TYR A 50 -5.52 8.59 19.36
C TYR A 50 -4.16 9.20 18.97
N TYR A 51 -3.71 10.22 19.70
CA TYR A 51 -2.54 11.02 19.31
C TYR A 51 -1.23 10.23 19.25
N GLY A 52 -1.02 9.24 20.12
CA GLY A 52 0.17 8.38 20.07
C GLY A 52 0.31 7.66 18.71
N PHE A 53 -0.79 7.13 18.19
CA PHE A 53 -0.85 6.51 16.86
C PHE A 53 -0.64 7.55 15.74
N VAL A 54 -1.22 8.74 15.87
CA VAL A 54 -1.04 9.82 14.88
C VAL A 54 0.42 10.23 14.79
N TYR A 55 1.09 10.44 15.92
CA TYR A 55 2.51 10.77 15.95
C TYR A 55 3.37 9.67 15.34
N GLN A 56 3.06 8.40 15.61
CA GLN A 56 3.75 7.26 14.99
C GLN A 56 3.64 7.26 13.47
N ILE A 57 2.45 7.52 12.92
CA ILE A 57 2.25 7.62 11.48
C ILE A 57 2.96 8.84 10.89
N LEU A 58 2.85 10.01 11.50
CA LEU A 58 3.49 11.23 10.99
C LEU A 58 5.02 11.11 11.00
N LEU A 59 5.59 10.61 12.09
CA LEU A 59 7.03 10.39 12.21
C LEU A 59 7.53 9.33 11.24
N ALA A 60 6.83 8.21 11.07
CA ALA A 60 7.20 7.21 10.08
C ALA A 60 7.14 7.77 8.64
N GLY A 61 6.17 8.63 8.36
CA GLY A 61 6.07 9.35 7.09
C GLY A 61 7.27 10.28 6.86
N ALA A 62 7.71 11.01 7.89
CA ALA A 62 8.89 11.86 7.84
C ALA A 62 10.18 11.04 7.63
N ILE A 63 10.34 9.93 8.36
CA ILE A 63 11.49 9.01 8.19
C ILE A 63 11.50 8.42 6.78
N LEU A 64 10.34 7.99 6.27
CA LEU A 64 10.22 7.48 4.91
C LEU A 64 10.62 8.53 3.87
N PHE A 65 10.19 9.78 4.07
CA PHE A 65 10.57 10.88 3.19
C PHE A 65 12.09 11.06 3.16
N ILE A 66 12.74 11.09 4.32
CA ILE A 66 14.20 11.19 4.45
C ILE A 66 14.89 10.02 3.75
N LEU A 67 14.48 8.77 4.03
CA LEU A 67 15.05 7.57 3.39
C LEU A 67 14.92 7.61 1.86
N SER A 68 13.79 8.09 1.36
CA SER A 68 13.49 8.18 -0.07
C SER A 68 14.34 9.23 -0.81
N LEU A 69 15.04 10.12 -0.11
CA LEU A 69 16.01 11.03 -0.71
C LEU A 69 17.30 10.31 -1.13
N PHE A 70 17.66 9.21 -0.47
CA PHE A 70 18.91 8.50 -0.72
C PHE A 70 18.77 7.40 -1.79
N LEU A 71 17.63 6.70 -1.81
CA LEU A 71 17.38 5.61 -2.76
C LEU A 71 15.98 5.68 -3.34
N LYS A 72 15.87 5.37 -4.65
CA LYS A 72 14.57 5.27 -5.32
C LYS A 72 13.78 4.09 -4.78
N SER A 73 12.70 4.38 -4.07
CA SER A 73 11.78 3.39 -3.51
C SER A 73 10.39 3.50 -4.14
N GLN A 74 9.59 2.43 -4.05
CA GLN A 74 8.16 2.51 -4.34
C GLN A 74 7.40 3.00 -3.11
N ASN A 75 7.17 4.31 -3.05
CA ASN A 75 6.53 4.94 -1.89
C ASN A 75 5.11 4.41 -1.60
N HIS A 76 4.42 3.84 -2.59
CA HIS A 76 3.08 3.26 -2.39
C HIS A 76 3.13 2.05 -1.44
N ILE A 77 4.03 1.10 -1.69
CA ILE A 77 4.17 -0.05 -0.78
C ILE A 77 4.81 0.35 0.54
N ALA A 78 5.72 1.32 0.54
CA ALA A 78 6.34 1.82 1.78
C ALA A 78 5.30 2.42 2.74
N ARG A 79 4.42 3.30 2.23
CA ARG A 79 3.30 3.83 3.03
C ARG A 79 2.29 2.74 3.38
N GLY A 80 1.99 1.84 2.46
CA GLY A 80 1.13 0.68 2.72
C GLY A 80 1.64 -0.18 3.88
N MET A 81 2.95 -0.43 3.95
CA MET A 81 3.62 -1.13 5.05
C MET A 81 3.49 -0.37 6.37
N ILE A 82 3.71 0.96 6.37
CA ILE A 82 3.57 1.78 7.57
C ILE A 82 2.13 1.74 8.11
N LEU A 83 1.14 1.93 7.22
CA LEU A 83 -0.26 1.83 7.59
C LEU A 83 -0.59 0.43 8.10
N PHE A 84 -0.15 -0.62 7.41
CA PHE A 84 -0.33 -2.01 7.84
C PHE A 84 0.21 -2.25 9.25
N ALA A 85 1.45 -1.84 9.52
CA ALA A 85 2.10 -2.05 10.81
C ALA A 85 1.35 -1.34 11.95
N PHE A 86 1.16 -0.02 11.82
CA PHE A 86 0.55 0.74 12.91
C PHE A 86 -0.94 0.45 13.07
N THR A 87 -1.70 0.29 11.99
CA THR A 87 -3.14 -0.02 12.13
C THR A 87 -3.33 -1.40 12.76
N SER A 88 -2.49 -2.39 12.40
CA SER A 88 -2.52 -3.70 13.05
C SER A 88 -2.20 -3.62 14.55
N PHE A 89 -1.18 -2.83 14.94
CA PHE A 89 -0.87 -2.61 16.35
C PHE A 89 -1.96 -1.83 17.08
N PHE A 90 -2.56 -0.83 16.43
CA PHE A 90 -3.58 0.01 17.01
C PHE A 90 -4.87 -0.76 17.32
N TYR A 91 -5.36 -1.54 16.36
CA TYR A 91 -6.58 -2.34 16.56
C TYR A 91 -6.33 -3.58 17.41
N ASN A 92 -5.10 -4.11 17.42
CA ASN A 92 -4.70 -5.31 18.16
C ASN A 92 -5.69 -6.49 18.01
N ASP A 93 -6.27 -6.61 16.82
CA ASP A 93 -7.30 -7.60 16.50
C ASP A 93 -6.86 -8.44 15.29
N LYS A 94 -7.00 -9.77 15.42
CA LYS A 94 -6.52 -10.72 14.42
C LYS A 94 -7.27 -10.62 13.09
N ILE A 95 -8.57 -10.34 13.14
CA ILE A 95 -9.40 -10.20 11.93
C ILE A 95 -8.95 -8.95 11.18
N PHE A 96 -8.74 -7.85 11.90
CA PHE A 96 -8.22 -6.62 11.33
C PHE A 96 -6.82 -6.79 10.73
N THR A 97 -5.88 -7.42 11.44
CA THR A 97 -4.52 -7.68 10.92
C THR A 97 -4.56 -8.54 9.67
N THR A 98 -5.45 -9.53 9.62
CA THR A 98 -5.64 -10.38 8.42
C THR A 98 -6.15 -9.56 7.25
N PHE A 99 -7.15 -8.70 7.49
CA PHE A 99 -7.68 -7.79 6.48
C PHE A 99 -6.62 -6.83 5.95
N ALA A 100 -5.84 -6.20 6.84
CA ALA A 100 -4.76 -5.29 6.45
C ALA A 100 -3.64 -6.01 5.67
N SER A 101 -3.35 -7.26 6.02
CA SER A 101 -2.41 -8.12 5.29
C SER A 101 -2.89 -8.40 3.86
N VAL A 102 -4.18 -8.70 3.69
CA VAL A 102 -4.78 -8.92 2.35
C VAL A 102 -4.66 -7.66 1.50
N ILE A 103 -4.97 -6.48 2.06
CA ILE A 103 -4.79 -5.20 1.37
C ILE A 103 -3.34 -5.00 0.93
N LEU A 104 -2.39 -5.23 1.83
CA LEU A 104 -0.98 -5.06 1.53
C LEU A 104 -0.52 -6.00 0.40
N ILE A 105 -0.98 -7.25 0.42
CA ILE A 105 -0.73 -8.22 -0.66
C ILE A 105 -1.35 -7.74 -1.98
N LEU A 106 -2.56 -7.18 -1.97
CA LEU A 106 -3.19 -6.62 -3.16
C LEU A 106 -2.37 -5.46 -3.76
N VAL A 107 -1.83 -4.57 -2.93
CA VAL A 107 -0.92 -3.50 -3.37
C VAL A 107 0.34 -4.10 -3.99
N LEU A 108 0.94 -5.10 -3.36
CA LEU A 108 2.16 -5.76 -3.85
C LEU A 108 1.92 -6.46 -5.20
N VAL A 109 0.85 -7.25 -5.30
CA VAL A 109 0.44 -7.92 -6.54
C VAL A 109 0.16 -6.89 -7.64
N SER A 110 -0.48 -5.77 -7.31
CA SER A 110 -0.75 -4.69 -8.25
C SER A 110 0.53 -4.03 -8.78
N LEU A 111 1.53 -3.80 -7.92
CA LEU A 111 2.84 -3.29 -8.35
C LEU A 111 3.54 -4.26 -9.31
N LEU A 112 3.51 -5.55 -9.01
CA LEU A 112 4.10 -6.59 -9.86
C LEU A 112 3.36 -6.71 -11.20
N TYR A 113 2.02 -6.68 -11.17
CA TYR A 113 1.16 -6.73 -12.36
C TYR A 113 1.40 -5.54 -13.29
N LEU A 114 1.53 -4.34 -12.71
CA LEU A 114 1.83 -3.10 -13.44
C LEU A 114 3.29 -2.98 -13.89
N LYS A 115 4.10 -4.03 -13.66
CA LYS A 115 5.50 -4.16 -14.07
C LYS A 115 6.40 -3.06 -13.51
N TYR A 116 6.13 -2.62 -12.27
CA TYR A 116 7.07 -1.76 -11.55
C TYR A 116 8.40 -2.50 -11.29
N ASN A 117 9.48 -1.73 -11.16
CA ASN A 117 10.81 -2.29 -10.93
C ASN A 117 10.85 -3.03 -9.58
N LYS A 118 11.10 -4.36 -9.61
CA LYS A 118 11.16 -5.23 -8.43
C LYS A 118 12.14 -4.74 -7.36
N ARG A 119 13.28 -4.16 -7.76
CA ARG A 119 14.26 -3.58 -6.84
C ARG A 119 13.66 -2.41 -6.06
N HIS A 120 12.96 -1.49 -6.74
CA HIS A 120 12.30 -0.37 -6.07
C HIS A 120 11.14 -0.82 -5.17
N ILE A 121 10.43 -1.90 -5.54
CA ILE A 121 9.40 -2.51 -4.69
C ILE A 121 10.03 -3.03 -3.40
N LEU A 122 11.10 -3.82 -3.52
CA LEU A 122 11.81 -4.37 -2.37
C LEU A 122 12.35 -3.26 -1.45
N ILE A 123 12.99 -2.24 -2.02
CA ILE A 123 13.44 -1.06 -1.25
C ILE A 123 12.26 -0.38 -0.56
N GLY A 124 11.11 -0.26 -1.22
CA GLY A 124 9.90 0.31 -0.63
C GLY A 124 9.39 -0.49 0.57
N VAL A 125 9.38 -1.83 0.49
CA VAL A 125 9.02 -2.70 1.62
C VAL A 125 9.97 -2.48 2.79
N ILE A 126 11.28 -2.53 2.53
CA ILE A 126 12.33 -2.33 3.54
C ILE A 126 12.21 -0.94 4.18
N PHE A 127 12.00 0.11 3.38
CA PHE A 127 11.84 1.47 3.90
C PHE A 127 10.58 1.61 4.74
N GLY A 128 9.47 1.00 4.33
CA GLY A 128 8.25 1.00 5.14
C GLY A 128 8.44 0.32 6.49
N GLU A 129 9.14 -0.82 6.51
CA GLU A 129 9.47 -1.54 7.73
C GLU A 129 10.41 -0.74 8.65
N ILE A 130 11.52 -0.23 8.11
CA ILE A 130 12.48 0.61 8.85
C ILE A 130 11.79 1.85 9.42
N SER A 131 10.99 2.56 8.61
CA SER A 131 10.26 3.75 9.06
C SER A 131 9.28 3.45 10.18
N SER A 132 8.58 2.31 10.10
CA SER A 132 7.65 1.87 11.15
C SER A 132 8.39 1.53 12.43
N PHE A 133 9.48 0.76 12.31
CA PHE A 133 10.32 0.34 13.43
C PHE A 133 10.93 1.55 14.15
N LEU A 134 11.63 2.42 13.42
CA LEU A 134 12.26 3.61 14.01
C LEU A 134 11.24 4.53 14.67
N SER A 135 10.11 4.79 14.00
CA SER A 135 9.05 5.63 14.57
C SER A 135 8.48 5.05 15.87
N TYR A 136 8.24 3.73 15.92
CA TYR A 136 7.78 3.04 17.13
C TYR A 136 8.78 3.20 18.28
N TYR A 137 10.07 2.93 18.07
CA TYR A 137 11.07 3.02 19.13
C TYR A 137 11.33 4.44 19.61
N ILE A 138 11.36 5.41 18.69
CA ILE A 138 11.54 6.81 19.05
C ILE A 138 10.38 7.26 19.94
N LEU A 139 9.13 6.97 19.58
CA LEU A 139 7.95 7.47 20.30
C LEU A 139 7.56 6.64 21.53
N LYS A 140 7.97 5.38 21.62
CA LYS A 140 7.78 4.56 22.82
C LYS A 140 8.40 5.17 24.08
N GLY A 141 9.40 6.04 23.93
CA GLY A 141 9.97 6.79 25.05
C GLY A 141 9.16 8.02 25.49
N PHE A 142 8.18 8.45 24.69
CA PHE A 142 7.42 9.70 24.90
C PHE A 142 5.92 9.48 25.16
N VAL A 143 5.39 8.29 24.85
CA VAL A 143 3.98 7.87 25.02
C VAL A 143 3.94 6.69 25.97
#